data_AF-A0A8T2U6B3-F1
#
_entry.id   AF-A0A8T2U6B3-F1
#
_cell.length_a   1.000
_cell.length_b   1.000
_cell.length_c   1.000
_cell.angle_alpha   90.00
_cell.angle_beta   90.00
_cell.angle_gamma   90.00
#
_symmetry.space_group_name_H-M   'P 1'
#
loop_
_entity.id
_entity.type
_entity.pdbx_description
1 polymer ?
#
loop_
_entity_poly.entity_id
_entity_poly.type
_entity_poly.pdbx_seq_one_letter_code
_entity_poly.pdbx_strand_id
1 'polypeptide(L)'
;MEVENLAEQLCLEVRELSLGTSGEIERICGAPTSLRFLRDFVLPNKPCIITGAIDHWPALTSWTNSYLRASLWNQRVSVHSTPNGLADAVVDVDQLHCTTHLTSNGSLARGNESFSVQEEGYPVRGLCCPLDGQKSTTIDMHEARNTHILSAHGCEGDKGPCKFCAPGQRIYLIDPLQEKNLHYISKQEGHDDVMLLECNCRDLKSSSLDIHLKGQKKLSKDAVEIHDEESSLMTGLPIDTAHGLCRKEGSQQQAFFATAYVEHVPFPEALDMILHSSIGSGVAYAQEQNSCFLTEYSALSADADTHIPWATEAFGCLPEAVNLWIGNEKAVTSFHKDHYENLYAVIAGEKHFTLLPPTDIHRLYIKEYPCAHYEKCEGKFVIEQEKPVKFIPWASVDPYPPAELLSEARFKFPKYFNGPKPFTCTLQAGEILYLPSLWFHHVRQSPDLEGRTIALNFWYDMQFDIKYAYHNFLESLIVKL
;
A
#
# COMPACT_ATOMS: atom_id res chain seq x y z
N MET A 1 -14.83 4.06 -24.47
CA MET A 1 -16.18 4.62 -24.72
C MET A 1 -17.31 3.61 -24.51
N GLU A 2 -17.44 2.50 -25.25
CA GLU A 2 -18.56 1.54 -25.02
C GLU A 2 -18.51 0.88 -23.63
N VAL A 3 -17.35 0.36 -23.21
CA VAL A 3 -17.20 -0.31 -21.90
C VAL A 3 -17.38 0.66 -20.72
N GLU A 4 -16.90 1.89 -20.84
CA GLU A 4 -17.05 2.92 -19.80
C GLU A 4 -18.52 3.31 -19.61
N ASN A 5 -19.28 3.42 -20.70
CA ASN A 5 -20.72 3.68 -20.62
C ASN A 5 -21.46 2.51 -19.96
N LEU A 6 -21.07 1.26 -20.26
CA LEU A 6 -21.64 0.09 -19.61
C LEU A 6 -21.31 0.04 -18.10
N ALA A 7 -20.10 0.43 -17.71
CA ALA A 7 -19.72 0.51 -16.29
C ALA A 7 -20.52 1.60 -15.55
N GLU A 8 -20.73 2.75 -16.19
CA GLU A 8 -21.59 3.80 -15.64
C GLU A 8 -23.04 3.33 -15.49
N GLN A 9 -23.58 2.62 -16.48
CA GLN A 9 -24.92 2.06 -16.41
C GLN A 9 -25.04 1.01 -15.31
N LEU A 10 -24.08 0.09 -15.19
CA LEU A 10 -24.05 -0.92 -14.13
C LEU A 10 -24.02 -0.27 -12.74
N CYS A 11 -23.19 0.75 -12.57
CA CYS A 11 -23.08 1.57 -11.36
C CYS A 11 -24.43 2.20 -10.95
N LEU A 12 -25.21 2.68 -11.92
CA LEU A 12 -26.55 3.23 -11.67
C LEU A 12 -27.58 2.14 -11.34
N GLU A 13 -27.64 1.07 -12.13
CA GLU A 13 -28.61 -0.02 -11.96
C GLU A 13 -28.46 -0.72 -10.60
N VAL A 14 -27.22 -0.97 -10.15
CA VAL A 14 -26.98 -1.60 -8.84
C VAL A 14 -27.46 -0.72 -7.68
N ARG A 15 -27.35 0.60 -7.80
CA ARG A 15 -27.91 1.53 -6.80
C ARG A 15 -29.43 1.49 -6.80
N GLU A 16 -30.05 1.51 -7.96
CA GLU A 16 -31.52 1.50 -8.08
C GLU A 16 -32.13 0.19 -7.56
N LEU A 17 -31.47 -0.94 -7.82
CA LEU A 17 -31.99 -2.27 -7.47
C LEU A 17 -31.69 -2.68 -6.02
N SER A 18 -30.49 -2.39 -5.51
CA SER A 18 -29.98 -3.06 -4.29
C SER A 18 -29.51 -2.12 -3.19
N LEU A 19 -28.83 -1.02 -3.51
CA LEU A 19 -28.12 -0.21 -2.50
C LEU A 19 -28.90 1.05 -2.07
N GLY A 20 -29.77 1.57 -2.93
CA GLY A 20 -30.43 2.86 -2.78
C GLY A 20 -29.65 4.00 -3.45
N THR A 21 -30.36 5.10 -3.73
CA THR A 21 -29.82 6.27 -4.46
C THR A 21 -29.64 7.51 -3.57
N SER A 22 -30.01 7.44 -2.28
CA SER A 22 -29.87 8.56 -1.34
C SER A 22 -28.40 8.89 -1.01
N GLY A 23 -27.50 7.90 -1.12
CA GLY A 23 -26.13 8.00 -0.63
C GLY A 23 -26.03 7.89 0.90
N GLU A 24 -27.10 7.49 1.58
CA GLU A 24 -27.13 7.29 3.03
C GLU A 24 -26.99 5.81 3.38
N ILE A 25 -26.34 5.53 4.51
CA ILE A 25 -26.19 4.17 5.03
C ILE A 25 -27.31 3.88 6.05
N GLU A 26 -27.95 2.73 5.88
CA GLU A 26 -29.03 2.28 6.76
C GLU A 26 -28.52 2.04 8.19
N ARG A 27 -29.28 2.51 9.19
CA ARG A 27 -29.02 2.29 10.62
C ARG A 27 -30.01 1.27 11.18
N ILE A 28 -29.51 0.21 11.80
CA ILE A 28 -30.29 -0.78 12.54
C ILE A 28 -29.99 -0.71 14.03
N CYS A 29 -31.01 -0.99 14.85
CA CYS A 29 -30.92 -0.95 16.31
C CYS A 29 -30.77 -2.37 16.87
N GLY A 30 -29.76 -2.54 17.74
CA GLY A 30 -29.41 -3.80 18.37
C GLY A 30 -28.66 -4.75 17.45
N ALA A 31 -27.97 -5.72 18.05
CA ALA A 31 -27.32 -6.80 17.33
C ALA A 31 -28.34 -7.58 16.47
N PRO A 32 -28.12 -7.71 15.14
CA PRO A 32 -28.99 -8.54 14.31
C PRO A 32 -28.80 -10.02 14.63
N THR A 33 -29.78 -10.85 14.30
CA THR A 33 -29.55 -12.30 14.24
C THR A 33 -28.62 -12.62 13.08
N SER A 34 -27.80 -13.68 13.20
CA SER A 34 -26.84 -14.08 12.16
C SER A 34 -27.49 -14.31 10.80
N LEU A 35 -28.67 -14.94 10.76
CA LEU A 35 -29.44 -15.13 9.53
C LEU A 35 -29.90 -13.81 8.92
N ARG A 36 -30.37 -12.87 9.74
CA ARG A 36 -30.81 -11.55 9.25
C ARG A 36 -29.61 -10.78 8.69
N PHE A 37 -28.49 -10.79 9.41
CA PHE A 37 -27.26 -10.12 8.99
C PHE A 37 -26.76 -10.66 7.63
N LEU A 38 -26.70 -11.98 7.50
CA LEU A 38 -26.29 -12.65 6.26
C LEU A 38 -27.22 -12.29 5.10
N ARG A 39 -28.54 -12.41 5.29
CA ARG A 39 -29.55 -12.20 4.24
C ARG A 39 -29.67 -10.75 3.80
N ASP A 40 -29.71 -9.82 4.75
CA ASP A 40 -30.07 -8.43 4.48
C ASP A 40 -28.86 -7.57 4.10
N PHE A 41 -27.63 -7.96 4.50
CA PHE A 41 -26.44 -7.13 4.34
C PHE A 41 -25.27 -7.86 3.66
N VAL A 42 -24.85 -9.03 4.14
CA VAL A 42 -23.66 -9.72 3.60
C VAL A 42 -23.89 -10.27 2.19
N LEU A 43 -24.97 -11.00 1.97
CA LEU A 43 -25.27 -11.58 0.65
C LEU A 43 -25.51 -10.50 -0.42
N PRO A 44 -26.28 -9.43 -0.16
CA PRO A 44 -26.43 -8.31 -1.08
C PRO A 44 -25.19 -7.40 -1.17
N ASN A 45 -24.15 -7.63 -0.35
CA ASN A 45 -22.95 -6.79 -0.24
C ASN A 45 -23.30 -5.32 0.06
N LYS A 46 -24.18 -5.11 1.05
CA LYS A 46 -24.75 -3.81 1.43
C LYS A 46 -24.26 -3.38 2.82
N PRO A 47 -23.65 -2.18 2.96
CA PRO A 47 -23.22 -1.66 4.26
C PRO A 47 -24.40 -1.29 5.15
N CYS A 48 -24.18 -1.35 6.47
CA CYS A 48 -25.12 -0.84 7.47
C CYS A 48 -24.41 -0.40 8.75
N ILE A 49 -25.04 0.53 9.47
CA ILE A 49 -24.61 0.93 10.81
C ILE A 49 -25.50 0.22 11.84
N ILE A 50 -24.88 -0.30 12.89
CA ILE A 50 -25.50 -1.09 13.94
C ILE A 50 -25.29 -0.35 15.25
N THR A 51 -26.37 0.09 15.89
CA THR A 51 -26.34 0.79 17.18
C THR A 51 -26.66 -0.16 18.31
N GLY A 52 -26.13 0.09 19.51
CA GLY A 52 -26.45 -0.69 20.71
C GLY A 52 -25.91 -2.12 20.73
N ALA A 53 -25.01 -2.48 19.81
CA ALA A 53 -24.46 -3.84 19.70
C ALA A 53 -23.22 -4.08 20.57
N ILE A 54 -22.61 -3.01 21.10
CA ILE A 54 -21.39 -3.05 21.92
C ILE A 54 -21.53 -2.29 23.24
N ASP A 55 -22.76 -1.95 23.65
CA ASP A 55 -23.04 -1.21 24.89
C ASP A 55 -22.53 -1.93 26.15
N HIS A 56 -22.27 -3.24 26.06
CA HIS A 56 -21.69 -4.05 27.14
C HIS A 56 -20.17 -3.91 27.27
N TRP A 57 -19.47 -3.29 26.33
CA TRP A 57 -18.01 -3.15 26.37
C TRP A 57 -17.57 -2.10 27.39
N PRO A 58 -16.76 -2.47 28.40
CA PRO A 58 -16.16 -1.50 29.32
C PRO A 58 -15.43 -0.37 28.60
N ALA A 59 -14.80 -0.65 27.45
CA ALA A 59 -14.03 0.28 26.65
C ALA A 59 -14.75 1.60 26.34
N LEU A 60 -16.08 1.57 26.14
CA LEU A 60 -16.89 2.76 25.85
C LEU A 60 -16.88 3.80 26.98
N THR A 61 -16.55 3.39 28.20
CA THR A 61 -16.53 4.27 29.38
C THR A 61 -15.17 4.34 30.06
N SER A 62 -14.33 3.31 29.92
CA SER A 62 -13.06 3.20 30.65
C SER A 62 -11.86 3.80 29.91
N TRP A 63 -11.86 3.85 28.57
CA TRP A 63 -10.68 4.21 27.76
C TRP A 63 -10.38 5.72 27.72
N THR A 64 -10.21 6.31 28.90
CA THR A 64 -9.62 7.64 29.12
C THR A 64 -8.12 7.64 28.80
N ASN A 65 -7.52 8.79 28.52
CA ASN A 65 -6.07 8.90 28.34
C ASN A 65 -5.30 8.39 29.56
N SER A 66 -5.78 8.67 30.78
CA SER A 66 -5.17 8.19 32.01
C SER A 66 -5.25 6.67 32.14
N TYR A 67 -6.39 6.08 31.81
CA TYR A 67 -6.56 4.63 31.84
C TYR A 67 -5.67 3.92 30.82
N LEU A 68 -5.62 4.41 29.59
CA LEU A 68 -4.80 3.84 28.53
C LEU A 68 -3.31 3.92 28.88
N ARG A 69 -2.84 5.09 29.38
CA ARG A 69 -1.46 5.24 29.85
C ARG A 69 -1.12 4.27 30.99
N ALA A 70 -2.04 4.10 31.94
CA ALA A 70 -1.83 3.20 33.07
C ALA A 70 -1.86 1.72 32.66
N SER A 71 -2.74 1.34 31.74
CA SER A 71 -2.91 -0.06 31.31
C SER A 71 -1.83 -0.51 30.33
N LEU A 72 -1.32 0.41 29.50
CA LEU A 72 -0.35 0.14 28.44
C LEU A 72 1.05 0.71 28.75
N TRP A 73 1.34 1.12 29.99
CA TRP A 73 2.56 1.85 30.35
C TRP A 73 3.87 1.17 29.91
N ASN A 74 3.89 -0.17 29.86
CA ASN A 74 5.05 -0.98 29.48
C ASN A 74 4.95 -1.57 28.06
N GLN A 75 3.87 -1.30 27.33
CA GLN A 75 3.71 -1.80 25.97
C GLN A 75 4.43 -0.88 24.99
N ARG A 76 5.10 -1.50 24.00
CA ARG A 76 5.62 -0.78 22.84
C ARG A 76 4.65 -1.00 21.69
N VAL A 77 4.32 0.08 21.00
CA VAL A 77 3.30 0.09 19.94
C VAL A 77 3.86 0.74 18.69
N SER A 78 3.32 0.35 17.55
CA SER A 78 3.69 0.86 16.24
C SER A 78 2.96 2.17 15.95
N VAL A 79 3.71 3.25 15.73
CA VAL A 79 3.18 4.57 15.38
C VAL A 79 3.61 4.92 13.97
N HIS A 80 2.63 5.22 13.14
CA HIS A 80 2.84 5.60 11.75
C HIS A 80 2.76 7.12 11.65
N SER A 81 3.80 7.74 11.10
CA SER A 81 3.91 9.19 10.99
C SER A 81 4.08 9.64 9.55
N THR A 82 3.35 10.68 9.17
CA THR A 82 3.43 11.32 7.83
C THR A 82 3.47 12.84 7.96
N PRO A 83 4.02 13.58 6.98
CA PRO A 83 4.06 15.04 7.06
C PRO A 83 2.67 15.70 6.97
N ASN A 84 1.70 15.04 6.34
CA ASN A 84 0.41 15.61 5.95
C ASN A 84 -0.80 14.82 6.49
N GLY A 85 -0.58 13.69 7.18
CA GLY A 85 -1.64 12.82 7.68
C GLY A 85 -2.17 11.79 6.69
N LEU A 86 -1.55 11.69 5.50
CA LEU A 86 -1.93 10.74 4.46
C LEU A 86 -0.89 9.61 4.41
N ALA A 87 -1.15 8.53 5.16
CA ALA A 87 -0.44 7.28 4.99
C ALA A 87 -1.07 6.46 3.86
N ASP A 88 -0.26 5.66 3.18
CA ASP A 88 -0.70 4.74 2.12
C ASP A 88 -1.54 5.48 1.07
N ALA A 89 -0.93 6.51 0.49
CA ALA A 89 -1.60 7.44 -0.40
C ALA A 89 -0.69 7.84 -1.57
N VAL A 90 -1.32 8.31 -2.65
CA VAL A 90 -0.61 8.90 -3.77
C VAL A 90 -0.14 10.31 -3.38
N VAL A 91 1.16 10.56 -3.50
CA VAL A 91 1.78 11.85 -3.20
C VAL A 91 2.55 12.39 -4.40
N ASP A 92 2.37 13.68 -4.68
CA ASP A 92 3.10 14.41 -5.72
C ASP A 92 4.32 15.10 -5.09
N VAL A 93 5.53 14.89 -5.63
CA VAL A 93 6.79 15.41 -5.05
C VAL A 93 6.83 16.94 -4.99
N ASP A 94 6.16 17.64 -5.92
CA ASP A 94 6.08 19.10 -5.91
C ASP A 94 5.33 19.65 -4.68
N GLN A 95 4.41 18.88 -4.10
CA GLN A 95 3.66 19.29 -2.90
C GLN A 95 4.51 19.26 -1.62
N LEU A 96 5.61 18.49 -1.61
CA LEU A 96 6.55 18.44 -0.48
C LEU A 96 7.47 19.66 -0.42
N HIS A 97 7.71 20.35 -1.54
CA HIS A 97 8.58 21.53 -1.58
C HIS A 97 7.85 22.85 -1.30
N CYS A 98 6.51 22.87 -1.34
CA CYS A 98 5.73 24.11 -1.36
C CYS A 98 5.33 24.68 0.01
N THR A 99 5.73 24.06 1.12
CA THR A 99 5.43 24.54 2.50
C THR A 99 6.56 25.33 3.16
N THR A 100 7.64 25.67 2.45
CA THR A 100 8.58 26.68 2.96
C THR A 100 8.00 28.08 2.75
N HIS A 101 7.43 28.63 3.80
CA HIS A 101 6.96 30.00 3.88
C HIS A 101 7.97 30.98 3.26
N LEU A 102 7.46 31.80 2.33
CA LEU A 102 8.02 33.09 1.93
C LEU A 102 8.29 33.93 3.19
N THR A 103 9.52 33.87 3.71
CA THR A 103 10.08 34.94 4.51
C THR A 103 11.01 35.75 3.62
N SER A 104 10.46 36.81 3.03
CA SER A 104 11.23 37.90 2.46
C SER A 104 12.11 38.52 3.56
N ASN A 105 13.44 38.40 3.44
CA ASN A 105 14.41 39.47 3.69
C ASN A 105 15.86 38.96 3.62
N GLY A 106 16.67 39.56 2.73
CA GLY A 106 18.04 39.96 3.08
C GLY A 106 19.24 39.20 2.50
N SER A 107 19.77 39.75 1.40
CA SER A 107 21.21 40.03 1.17
C SER A 107 22.21 38.92 0.79
N LEU A 108 22.53 38.93 -0.52
CA LEU A 108 23.82 38.74 -1.19
C LEU A 108 25.07 38.45 -0.34
N ALA A 109 25.76 37.36 -0.66
CA ALA A 109 27.23 37.29 -0.64
C ALA A 109 27.73 36.36 -1.76
N ARG A 110 28.60 36.90 -2.62
CA ARG A 110 29.36 36.19 -3.66
C ARG A 110 30.55 35.46 -3.03
N GLY A 111 30.83 34.25 -3.51
CA GLY A 111 32.09 33.55 -3.26
C GLY A 111 32.40 32.61 -4.42
N ASN A 112 33.34 33.02 -5.28
CA ASN A 112 33.96 32.20 -6.31
C ASN A 112 35.02 31.30 -5.65
N GLU A 113 35.01 29.98 -5.86
CA GLU A 113 36.24 29.17 -5.93
C GLU A 113 36.06 28.01 -6.92
N SER A 114 37.09 27.79 -7.73
CA SER A 114 37.18 26.81 -8.82
C SER A 114 38.46 26.00 -8.62
N PHE A 115 38.42 24.66 -8.78
CA PHE A 115 39.61 23.81 -8.92
C PHE A 115 39.41 22.69 -9.94
N SER A 116 40.48 22.41 -10.68
CA SER A 116 40.60 21.57 -11.88
C SER A 116 41.21 20.19 -11.61
N VAL A 117 40.90 19.18 -12.44
CA VAL A 117 41.63 17.90 -12.50
C VAL A 117 41.95 17.54 -13.96
N GLN A 118 43.17 17.06 -14.17
CA GLN A 118 43.81 16.72 -15.45
C GLN A 118 43.38 15.33 -15.98
N GLU A 119 43.21 15.22 -17.30
CA GLU A 119 43.04 13.98 -18.08
C GLU A 119 44.38 13.30 -18.38
N GLU A 120 44.42 11.95 -18.39
CA GLU A 120 45.22 11.15 -19.36
C GLU A 120 44.57 9.76 -19.63
N GLY A 121 44.25 9.47 -20.92
CA GLY A 121 44.68 8.24 -21.64
C GLY A 121 43.80 6.96 -21.77
N TYR A 122 42.99 6.88 -22.84
CA TYR A 122 42.57 5.76 -23.76
C TYR A 122 42.99 4.27 -23.57
N PRO A 123 42.45 3.26 -24.34
CA PRO A 123 41.09 2.96 -24.85
C PRO A 123 40.66 1.46 -24.68
N VAL A 124 39.38 1.08 -24.86
CA VAL A 124 39.00 -0.34 -25.10
C VAL A 124 38.01 -0.50 -26.26
N ARG A 125 38.40 -1.34 -27.23
CA ARG A 125 37.62 -1.90 -28.36
C ARG A 125 36.81 -3.11 -27.90
N GLY A 126 35.62 -3.29 -28.47
CA GLY A 126 34.76 -4.48 -28.26
C GLY A 126 35.22 -5.73 -29.01
N LEU A 127 34.60 -6.87 -28.65
CA LEU A 127 34.51 -8.11 -29.44
C LEU A 127 33.33 -8.97 -28.96
N CYS A 128 32.59 -9.53 -29.92
CA CYS A 128 31.48 -10.47 -29.77
C CYS A 128 31.88 -11.91 -30.19
N CYS A 129 31.38 -12.91 -29.44
CA CYS A 129 30.84 -14.26 -29.83
C CYS A 129 31.68 -15.25 -30.68
N PRO A 130 31.20 -16.48 -31.02
CA PRO A 130 30.52 -17.58 -30.28
C PRO A 130 31.09 -19.00 -30.64
N LEU A 131 30.78 -20.08 -29.90
CA LEU A 131 30.87 -21.50 -30.36
C LEU A 131 29.88 -22.34 -29.51
N ASP A 132 28.76 -22.86 -30.02
CA ASP A 132 28.50 -23.97 -30.97
C ASP A 132 28.07 -25.28 -30.24
N GLY A 133 26.81 -25.70 -30.48
CA GLY A 133 26.42 -27.12 -30.47
C GLY A 133 26.10 -27.82 -29.13
N GLN A 134 24.85 -27.68 -28.66
CA GLN A 134 24.01 -28.64 -27.91
C GLN A 134 24.62 -29.75 -27.02
N LYS A 135 24.17 -29.80 -25.75
CA LYS A 135 23.31 -30.87 -25.19
C LYS A 135 22.57 -30.36 -23.93
N SER A 136 21.25 -30.46 -23.91
CA SER A 136 20.41 -30.15 -22.74
C SER A 136 20.56 -31.24 -21.67
N THR A 137 20.46 -30.84 -20.41
CA THR A 137 20.36 -31.78 -19.28
C THR A 137 18.89 -31.87 -18.89
N THR A 138 18.27 -33.05 -19.07
CA THR A 138 16.87 -33.29 -18.72
C THR A 138 16.79 -33.74 -17.27
N ILE A 139 16.01 -33.03 -16.45
CA ILE A 139 15.71 -33.43 -15.05
C ILE A 139 14.31 -34.03 -15.04
N ASP A 140 14.19 -35.28 -14.55
CA ASP A 140 12.93 -36.02 -14.48
C ASP A 140 12.15 -35.61 -13.21
N MET A 141 10.91 -35.15 -13.39
CA MET A 141 10.12 -34.44 -12.35
C MET A 141 9.17 -35.34 -11.55
N HIS A 142 9.40 -36.66 -11.51
CA HIS A 142 8.36 -37.57 -11.01
C HIS A 142 8.25 -37.72 -9.47
N GLU A 143 9.12 -37.08 -8.66
CA GLU A 143 9.12 -37.26 -7.19
C GLU A 143 8.98 -35.99 -6.32
N ALA A 144 8.80 -34.80 -6.91
CA ALA A 144 8.79 -33.54 -6.14
C ALA A 144 7.40 -33.12 -5.62
N ARG A 145 6.60 -34.04 -5.07
CA ARG A 145 5.25 -33.69 -4.58
C ARG A 145 5.12 -33.34 -3.11
N ASN A 146 6.15 -33.45 -2.26
CA ASN A 146 5.99 -33.11 -0.83
C ASN A 146 7.27 -32.67 -0.07
N THR A 147 8.34 -32.26 -0.73
CA THR A 147 9.54 -31.71 -0.06
C THR A 147 10.18 -30.60 -0.88
N HIS A 148 10.31 -29.39 -0.31
CA HIS A 148 10.95 -28.21 -0.93
C HIS A 148 12.48 -28.31 -1.07
N ILE A 149 13.02 -29.50 -1.32
CA ILE A 149 14.46 -29.74 -1.45
C ILE A 149 14.68 -30.69 -2.62
N LEU A 150 15.32 -30.21 -3.68
CA LEU A 150 15.89 -31.05 -4.73
C LEU A 150 17.40 -31.13 -4.54
N SER A 151 17.94 -32.34 -4.36
CA SER A 151 19.38 -32.56 -4.42
C SER A 151 19.78 -32.98 -5.83
N ALA A 152 20.54 -32.14 -6.54
CA ALA A 152 21.20 -32.58 -7.77
C ALA A 152 22.43 -33.44 -7.40
N HIS A 153 22.47 -34.70 -7.85
CA HIS A 153 23.69 -35.50 -7.80
C HIS A 153 24.59 -35.10 -8.98
N GLY A 154 25.88 -34.91 -8.69
CA GLY A 154 26.85 -34.28 -9.61
C GLY A 154 26.96 -34.98 -10.97
N CYS A 155 27.20 -34.20 -12.01
CA CYS A 155 27.53 -34.69 -13.34
C CYS A 155 28.88 -35.42 -13.32
N GLU A 156 28.88 -36.75 -13.28
CA GLU A 156 30.05 -37.54 -13.63
C GLU A 156 30.06 -37.83 -15.13
N GLY A 157 31.03 -37.25 -15.83
CA GLY A 157 31.32 -37.56 -17.22
C GLY A 157 32.83 -37.70 -17.42
N ASP A 158 33.21 -38.56 -18.37
CA ASP A 158 34.57 -39.07 -18.64
C ASP A 158 35.65 -38.02 -19.06
N LYS A 159 35.44 -36.72 -18.82
CA LYS A 159 36.40 -35.65 -19.17
C LYS A 159 36.78 -34.71 -18.03
N GLY A 160 36.59 -35.15 -16.78
CA GLY A 160 37.03 -34.41 -15.59
C GLY A 160 36.01 -33.37 -15.09
N PRO A 161 36.30 -32.71 -13.95
CA PRO A 161 35.28 -32.00 -13.18
C PRO A 161 34.72 -30.75 -13.87
N CYS A 162 33.39 -30.59 -13.79
CA CYS A 162 32.63 -29.39 -14.13
C CYS A 162 33.23 -28.13 -13.47
N LYS A 163 33.66 -27.14 -14.26
CA LYS A 163 34.21 -25.87 -13.73
C LYS A 163 33.20 -25.02 -12.94
N PHE A 164 31.91 -25.38 -12.95
CA PHE A 164 30.83 -24.61 -12.35
C PHE A 164 30.15 -25.28 -11.16
N CYS A 165 30.53 -26.53 -10.85
CA CYS A 165 29.85 -27.31 -9.84
C CYS A 165 30.84 -28.23 -9.12
N ALA A 166 31.09 -27.97 -7.83
CA ALA A 166 31.95 -28.80 -7.00
C ALA A 166 31.17 -30.01 -6.45
N PRO A 167 31.82 -31.17 -6.21
CA PRO A 167 31.17 -32.30 -5.55
C PRO A 167 30.60 -31.87 -4.18
N GLY A 168 29.33 -32.16 -3.92
CA GLY A 168 28.66 -31.87 -2.63
C GLY A 168 27.89 -30.55 -2.55
N GLN A 169 27.81 -29.78 -3.64
CA GLN A 169 27.10 -28.50 -3.66
C GLN A 169 25.57 -28.69 -3.63
N ARG A 170 24.89 -28.09 -2.64
CA ARG A 170 23.43 -28.13 -2.52
C ARG A 170 22.82 -26.87 -3.14
N ILE A 171 21.81 -27.06 -3.98
CA ILE A 171 21.04 -25.98 -4.62
C ILE A 171 19.69 -25.93 -3.92
N TYR A 172 19.29 -24.76 -3.44
CA TYR A 172 18.00 -24.57 -2.78
C TYR A 172 17.02 -23.92 -3.76
N LEU A 173 15.82 -24.49 -3.84
CA LEU A 173 14.69 -23.89 -4.55
C LEU A 173 13.87 -23.11 -3.52
N ILE A 174 13.70 -21.81 -3.77
CA ILE A 174 12.73 -21.02 -3.05
C ILE A 174 11.66 -20.67 -4.08
N ASP A 175 10.43 -21.09 -3.82
CA ASP A 175 9.23 -20.64 -4.54
C ASP A 175 8.65 -19.47 -3.74
N PRO A 176 8.93 -18.20 -4.12
CA PRO A 176 8.29 -17.09 -3.49
C PRO A 176 7.00 -16.83 -4.27
N LEU A 177 5.89 -17.37 -3.78
CA LEU A 177 4.54 -16.91 -4.10
C LEU A 177 4.18 -16.92 -5.60
N GLN A 178 3.85 -18.08 -6.17
CA GLN A 178 2.98 -18.26 -7.35
C GLN A 178 3.14 -17.31 -8.58
N GLU A 179 4.29 -16.68 -8.81
CA GLU A 179 4.51 -15.82 -9.98
C GLU A 179 5.87 -16.08 -10.66
N LYS A 180 5.83 -16.96 -11.66
CA LYS A 180 6.62 -17.05 -12.91
C LYS A 180 8.15 -16.80 -12.95
N ASN A 181 8.88 -16.56 -11.85
CA ASN A 181 10.34 -16.44 -11.87
C ASN A 181 10.99 -17.32 -10.79
N LEU A 182 11.70 -18.37 -11.22
CA LEU A 182 12.52 -19.20 -10.34
C LEU A 182 13.86 -18.50 -10.09
N HIS A 183 14.20 -18.27 -8.82
CA HIS A 183 15.52 -17.80 -8.42
C HIS A 183 16.33 -18.95 -7.80
N TYR A 184 17.57 -19.15 -8.24
CA TYR A 184 18.45 -20.19 -7.72
C TYR A 184 19.48 -19.61 -6.76
N ILE A 185 19.60 -20.22 -5.58
CA ILE A 185 20.64 -19.90 -4.60
C ILE A 185 21.57 -21.11 -4.47
N SER A 186 22.84 -20.90 -4.82
CA SER A 186 23.92 -21.86 -4.56
C SER A 186 24.70 -21.39 -3.34
N LYS A 187 24.83 -22.26 -2.33
CA LYS A 187 25.73 -22.06 -1.19
C LYS A 187 26.70 -23.24 -1.10
N GLN A 188 28.00 -22.95 -1.12
CA GLN A 188 29.04 -23.95 -0.83
C GLN A 188 29.22 -24.03 0.70
N GLU A 189 29.24 -25.24 1.27
CA GLU A 189 29.55 -25.40 2.70
C GLU A 189 31.00 -24.96 2.97
N GLY A 190 31.18 -24.01 3.90
CA GLY A 190 32.48 -23.48 4.30
C GLY A 190 32.89 -22.13 3.69
N HIS A 191 32.05 -21.49 2.86
CA HIS A 191 32.27 -20.14 2.33
C HIS A 191 31.04 -19.22 2.57
N ASP A 192 31.28 -17.94 2.87
CA ASP A 192 30.24 -16.94 3.17
C ASP A 192 29.59 -16.29 1.92
N ASP A 193 30.10 -16.60 0.72
CA ASP A 193 29.58 -16.02 -0.52
C ASP A 193 28.30 -16.75 -0.98
N VAL A 194 27.19 -16.00 -1.13
CA VAL A 194 25.92 -16.47 -1.70
C VAL A 194 25.82 -16.02 -3.16
N MET A 195 25.57 -16.95 -4.07
CA MET A 195 25.46 -16.68 -5.51
C MET A 195 24.00 -16.72 -5.96
N LEU A 196 23.54 -15.64 -6.61
CA LEU A 196 22.26 -15.53 -7.30
C LEU A 196 22.47 -15.82 -8.80
N LEU A 197 21.75 -16.79 -9.35
CA LEU A 197 21.73 -17.07 -10.78
C LEU A 197 20.37 -16.62 -11.34
N GLU A 198 20.39 -15.66 -12.27
CA GLU A 198 19.20 -15.27 -13.03
C GLU A 198 18.97 -16.22 -14.21
N CYS A 199 17.75 -16.76 -14.30
CA CYS A 199 17.29 -17.58 -15.42
C CYS A 199 16.12 -16.89 -16.11
N ASN A 200 16.05 -17.01 -17.44
CA ASN A 200 14.91 -16.54 -18.23
C ASN A 200 14.16 -17.79 -18.76
N CYS A 201 13.04 -18.16 -18.14
CA CYS A 201 12.22 -19.27 -18.62
C CYS A 201 11.28 -18.77 -19.72
N ARG A 202 11.34 -19.37 -20.91
CA ARG A 202 10.30 -19.23 -21.93
C ARG A 202 9.63 -20.60 -22.12
N ASP A 203 8.30 -20.59 -21.97
CA ASP A 203 7.35 -21.69 -22.20
C ASP A 203 7.26 -22.85 -21.17
N LEU A 204 6.39 -22.67 -20.17
CA LEU A 204 5.94 -23.70 -19.21
C LEU A 204 4.86 -24.64 -19.79
N LYS A 205 5.02 -25.14 -21.03
CA LYS A 205 4.04 -26.06 -21.66
C LYS A 205 4.56 -27.48 -21.93
N SER A 206 5.78 -27.83 -21.55
CA SER A 206 6.31 -29.20 -21.68
C SER A 206 6.82 -29.74 -20.34
N SER A 207 6.86 -31.07 -20.21
CA SER A 207 7.33 -31.81 -19.04
C SER A 207 8.86 -31.79 -18.85
N SER A 208 9.55 -30.81 -19.43
CA SER A 208 11.01 -30.65 -19.33
C SER A 208 11.39 -29.17 -19.42
N LEU A 209 12.17 -28.67 -18.46
CA LEU A 209 12.62 -27.27 -18.40
C LEU A 209 14.04 -27.14 -18.95
N ASP A 210 14.25 -26.29 -19.96
CA ASP A 210 15.58 -25.94 -20.48
C ASP A 210 16.06 -24.62 -19.86
N ILE A 211 17.23 -24.63 -19.21
CA ILE A 211 17.80 -23.47 -18.48
C ILE A 211 18.99 -22.90 -19.26
N HIS A 212 19.00 -21.58 -19.48
CA HIS A 212 20.15 -20.84 -20.04
C HIS A 212 20.67 -19.80 -19.03
N LEU A 213 21.96 -19.90 -18.66
CA LEU A 213 22.60 -18.99 -17.69
C LEU A 213 23.13 -17.73 -18.39
N LYS A 214 22.72 -16.55 -17.93
CA LYS A 214 23.17 -15.24 -18.45
C LYS A 214 24.08 -14.49 -17.45
N GLY A 215 25.28 -15.01 -17.23
CA GLY A 215 26.36 -14.27 -16.54
C GLY A 215 26.35 -14.33 -15.00
N GLN A 216 27.47 -13.88 -14.41
CA GLN A 216 27.77 -13.92 -12.97
C GLN A 216 28.05 -12.51 -12.44
N LYS A 217 27.60 -12.16 -11.22
CA LYS A 217 27.94 -10.87 -10.57
C LYS A 217 28.32 -11.09 -9.10
N LYS A 218 29.48 -10.57 -8.69
CA LYS A 218 29.96 -10.55 -7.30
C LYS A 218 29.68 -9.16 -6.71
N LEU A 219 29.11 -9.06 -5.51
CA LEU A 219 28.74 -7.77 -4.89
C LEU A 219 29.75 -7.37 -3.80
N SER A 220 30.19 -6.10 -3.80
CA SER A 220 30.88 -5.44 -2.68
C SER A 220 30.32 -4.02 -2.46
N LYS A 221 30.48 -3.50 -1.23
CA LYS A 221 29.98 -2.19 -0.75
C LYS A 221 30.75 -1.01 -1.36
N ASP A 222 30.00 0.05 -1.70
CA ASP A 222 30.38 1.42 -2.09
C ASP A 222 30.40 1.80 -3.59
N ALA A 223 29.66 2.89 -3.87
CA ALA A 223 29.60 3.80 -5.04
C ALA A 223 28.68 3.47 -6.24
N VAL A 224 27.68 4.34 -6.42
CA VAL A 224 26.79 4.56 -7.58
C VAL A 224 27.01 6.01 -8.02
N GLU A 225 27.23 6.28 -9.31
CA GLU A 225 26.96 7.57 -9.95
C GLU A 225 26.59 7.38 -11.43
N ILE A 226 25.61 8.18 -11.88
CA ILE A 226 24.88 8.16 -13.16
C ILE A 226 25.32 9.40 -13.97
N HIS A 227 25.46 9.30 -15.29
CA HIS A 227 25.66 10.45 -16.18
C HIS A 227 24.50 10.63 -17.17
N ASP A 228 24.01 11.87 -17.26
CA ASP A 228 23.06 12.42 -18.25
C ASP A 228 23.75 12.79 -19.57
N GLU A 229 23.01 12.70 -20.68
CA GLU A 229 23.38 13.22 -22.01
C GLU A 229 22.54 14.46 -22.38
N GLU A 230 23.16 15.53 -22.89
CA GLU A 230 22.52 16.61 -23.65
C GLU A 230 23.29 16.87 -24.97
N SER A 231 22.56 17.15 -26.07
CA SER A 231 23.12 17.53 -27.37
C SER A 231 22.64 18.91 -27.87
N SER A 232 23.59 19.83 -28.03
CA SER A 232 23.82 20.86 -29.09
C SER A 232 22.68 21.74 -29.69
N LEU A 233 22.66 23.02 -29.28
CA LEU A 233 23.04 24.30 -29.97
C LEU A 233 22.61 24.74 -31.39
N MET A 234 22.28 26.07 -31.44
CA MET A 234 22.37 27.13 -32.50
C MET A 234 20.99 27.68 -32.97
N THR A 235 20.63 28.98 -33.07
CA THR A 235 21.29 30.31 -33.05
C THR A 235 20.24 31.45 -33.01
N GLY A 236 20.52 32.59 -32.33
CA GLY A 236 20.25 33.97 -32.82
C GLY A 236 18.97 34.77 -32.47
N LEU A 237 19.07 35.65 -31.43
CA LEU A 237 18.58 37.06 -31.19
C LEU A 237 17.21 37.59 -31.74
N PRO A 238 16.58 38.68 -31.18
CA PRO A 238 16.86 39.47 -29.95
C PRO A 238 15.64 39.67 -28.99
N ILE A 239 15.97 40.32 -27.88
CA ILE A 239 15.21 40.82 -26.70
C ILE A 239 13.79 41.32 -26.97
N ASP A 240 12.83 40.86 -26.16
CA ASP A 240 11.68 41.67 -25.70
C ASP A 240 11.24 41.29 -24.28
N THR A 241 11.09 42.31 -23.45
CA THR A 241 10.72 42.25 -22.03
C THR A 241 9.26 41.86 -21.82
N ALA A 242 9.00 40.72 -21.15
CA ALA A 242 7.73 40.43 -20.52
C ALA A 242 7.93 39.57 -19.26
N HIS A 243 7.54 40.11 -18.10
CA HIS A 243 7.42 39.37 -16.85
C HIS A 243 6.34 38.30 -17.00
N GLY A 244 6.75 37.05 -17.21
CA GLY A 244 5.88 35.88 -17.29
C GLY A 244 6.49 34.72 -16.51
N LEU A 245 5.68 34.08 -15.67
CA LEU A 245 5.98 32.89 -14.89
C LEU A 245 6.57 31.80 -15.78
N CYS A 246 7.84 31.47 -15.58
CA CYS A 246 8.52 30.41 -16.32
C CYS A 246 8.22 29.05 -15.66
N ARG A 247 7.17 28.36 -16.14
CA ARG A 247 7.04 26.90 -15.96
C ARG A 247 8.04 26.25 -16.92
N LYS A 248 8.98 25.47 -16.39
CA LYS A 248 9.81 24.58 -17.23
C LYS A 248 8.91 23.48 -17.78
N GLU A 249 8.70 23.47 -19.10
CA GLU A 249 8.15 22.33 -19.82
C GLU A 249 9.22 21.22 -19.82
N GLY A 250 8.93 20.05 -19.21
CA GLY A 250 9.77 18.86 -19.35
C GLY A 250 9.85 17.88 -18.16
N SER A 251 9.52 18.26 -16.93
CA SER A 251 9.48 17.29 -15.82
C SER A 251 8.10 16.63 -15.78
N GLN A 252 8.01 15.35 -16.16
CA GLN A 252 6.84 14.54 -15.79
C GLN A 252 6.72 14.59 -14.27
N GLN A 253 5.59 15.11 -13.79
CA GLN A 253 5.25 15.17 -12.38
C GLN A 253 5.23 13.74 -11.83
N GLN A 254 6.26 13.37 -11.06
CA GLN A 254 6.41 11.99 -10.60
C GLN A 254 5.63 11.81 -9.30
N ALA A 255 4.53 11.07 -9.38
CA ALA A 255 3.71 10.68 -8.24
C ALA A 255 4.14 9.32 -7.71
N PHE A 256 4.11 9.13 -6.39
CA PHE A 256 4.46 7.88 -5.72
C PHE A 256 3.30 7.41 -4.85
N PHE A 257 3.21 6.09 -4.65
CA PHE A 257 2.48 5.58 -3.50
C PHE A 257 3.43 5.59 -2.30
N ALA A 258 3.08 6.34 -1.26
CA ALA A 258 3.93 6.52 -0.09
C ALA A 258 3.35 5.87 1.17
N THR A 259 4.11 4.95 1.77
CA THR A 259 3.82 4.43 3.11
C THR A 259 4.37 5.36 4.19
N ALA A 260 3.82 5.28 5.39
CA ALA A 260 4.26 6.10 6.53
C ALA A 260 5.66 5.74 7.03
N TYR A 261 6.28 6.67 7.76
CA TYR A 261 7.42 6.37 8.63
C TYR A 261 6.90 5.62 9.86
N VAL A 262 7.44 4.45 10.17
CA VAL A 262 6.98 3.63 11.29
C VAL A 262 8.03 3.60 12.38
N GLU A 263 7.61 3.92 13.61
CA GLU A 263 8.43 3.82 14.80
C GLU A 263 7.72 3.01 15.89
N HIS A 264 8.48 2.17 16.59
CA HIS A 264 7.98 1.41 17.74
C HIS A 264 8.38 2.11 19.03
N VAL A 265 7.42 2.70 19.74
CA VAL A 265 7.67 3.53 20.94
C VAL A 265 6.82 3.07 22.12
N PRO A 266 7.19 3.37 23.38
CA PRO A 266 6.32 3.15 24.53
C PRO A 266 4.95 3.82 24.34
N PHE A 267 3.86 3.16 24.74
CA PHE A 267 2.51 3.68 24.52
C PHE A 267 2.27 5.10 25.04
N PRO A 268 2.75 5.52 26.24
CA PRO A 268 2.57 6.89 26.68
C PRO A 268 3.16 7.93 25.71
N GLU A 269 4.31 7.61 25.11
CA GLU A 269 4.97 8.45 24.10
C GLU A 269 4.19 8.43 22.78
N ALA A 270 3.72 7.26 22.33
CA ALA A 270 2.85 7.14 21.16
C ALA A 270 1.60 8.03 21.28
N LEU A 271 0.94 7.98 22.44
CA LEU A 271 -0.25 8.78 22.70
C LEU A 271 0.08 10.28 22.69
N ASP A 272 1.22 10.69 23.28
CA ASP A 272 1.66 12.09 23.22
C ASP A 272 1.95 12.54 21.79
N MET A 273 2.57 11.69 20.97
CA MET A 273 2.80 11.97 19.54
C MET A 273 1.47 12.18 18.80
N ILE A 274 0.47 11.31 19.01
CA ILE A 274 -0.84 11.40 18.36
C ILE A 274 -1.58 12.68 18.78
N LEU A 275 -1.65 12.95 20.10
CA LEU A 275 -2.41 14.08 20.63
C LEU A 275 -1.83 15.44 20.22
N HIS A 276 -0.50 15.55 20.10
CA HIS A 276 0.18 16.82 19.79
C HIS A 276 0.63 16.94 18.33
N SER A 277 0.23 16.00 17.48
CA SER A 277 0.64 15.99 16.08
C SER A 277 0.11 17.19 15.30
N SER A 278 0.86 17.66 14.31
CA SER A 278 0.43 18.75 13.43
C SER A 278 1.03 18.63 12.02
N ILE A 279 0.27 19.11 11.03
CA ILE A 279 0.70 19.12 9.63
C ILE A 279 2.04 19.86 9.51
N GLY A 280 2.98 19.26 8.78
CA GLY A 280 4.35 19.75 8.57
C GLY A 280 5.35 19.24 9.60
N SER A 281 4.96 19.13 10.88
CA SER A 281 5.84 18.57 11.94
C SER A 281 5.74 17.05 12.08
N GLY A 282 4.63 16.47 11.58
CA GLY A 282 4.33 15.05 11.64
C GLY A 282 2.93 14.83 12.20
N VAL A 283 2.14 14.05 11.48
CA VAL A 283 0.85 13.53 11.89
C VAL A 283 1.04 12.06 12.25
N ALA A 284 0.90 11.74 13.53
CA ALA A 284 1.05 10.40 14.07
C ALA A 284 -0.30 9.70 14.17
N TYR A 285 -0.33 8.41 13.84
CA TYR A 285 -1.51 7.56 13.87
C TYR A 285 -1.12 6.14 14.29
N ALA A 286 -1.77 5.59 15.31
CA ALA A 286 -1.66 4.17 15.63
C ALA A 286 -2.62 3.42 14.69
N GLN A 287 -2.06 2.85 13.63
CA GLN A 287 -2.80 2.24 12.52
C GLN A 287 -2.26 0.89 12.06
N GLU A 288 -1.44 0.25 12.88
CA GLU A 288 -0.92 -1.08 12.54
C GLU A 288 -2.07 -2.06 12.30
N GLN A 289 -2.16 -2.56 11.07
CA GLN A 289 -3.14 -3.56 10.67
C GLN A 289 -2.45 -4.91 10.71
N ASN A 290 -2.57 -5.70 11.77
CA ASN A 290 -1.97 -7.05 11.89
C ASN A 290 -2.44 -7.72 13.19
N SER A 291 -3.75 -7.63 13.47
CA SER A 291 -4.33 -8.05 14.74
C SER A 291 -3.71 -7.34 15.97
N CYS A 292 -3.32 -6.07 15.80
CA CYS A 292 -2.55 -5.32 16.80
C CYS A 292 -3.26 -5.23 18.16
N PHE A 293 -4.59 -5.29 18.19
CA PHE A 293 -5.36 -5.27 19.44
C PHE A 293 -5.01 -6.48 20.34
N LEU A 294 -4.80 -7.64 19.74
CA LEU A 294 -4.48 -8.88 20.45
C LEU A 294 -2.98 -9.06 20.69
N THR A 295 -2.14 -8.23 20.06
CA THR A 295 -0.68 -8.27 20.23
C THR A 295 -0.22 -7.07 21.04
N GLU A 296 -0.05 -5.91 20.41
CA GLU A 296 0.45 -4.65 21.00
C GLU A 296 -0.43 -4.12 22.15
N TYR A 297 -1.75 -4.33 22.06
CA TYR A 297 -2.73 -3.79 23.02
C TYR A 297 -3.42 -4.87 23.86
N SER A 298 -2.84 -6.07 23.95
CA SER A 298 -3.44 -7.25 24.62
C SER A 298 -3.86 -7.00 26.08
N ALA A 299 -3.24 -6.05 26.77
CA ALA A 299 -3.62 -5.64 28.13
C ALA A 299 -5.06 -5.05 28.22
N LEU A 300 -5.63 -4.60 27.09
CA LEU A 300 -6.99 -4.07 26.98
C LEU A 300 -8.03 -5.13 26.57
N SER A 301 -7.63 -6.38 26.35
CA SER A 301 -8.52 -7.45 25.83
C SER A 301 -9.71 -7.80 26.72
N ALA A 302 -9.69 -7.40 28.00
CA ALA A 302 -10.82 -7.57 28.91
C ALA A 302 -11.91 -6.50 28.72
N ASP A 303 -11.62 -5.41 28.01
CA ASP A 303 -12.51 -4.25 27.89
C ASP A 303 -13.37 -4.26 26.62
N ALA A 304 -13.09 -5.15 25.68
CA ALA A 304 -13.83 -5.31 24.43
C ALA A 304 -13.74 -6.75 23.94
N ASP A 305 -14.76 -7.22 23.22
CA ASP A 305 -14.75 -8.58 22.69
C ASP A 305 -13.65 -8.77 21.64
N THR A 306 -13.10 -9.98 21.56
CA THR A 306 -12.11 -10.37 20.53
C THR A 306 -12.75 -10.88 19.24
N HIS A 307 -14.07 -11.03 19.22
CA HIS A 307 -14.87 -11.27 18.02
C HIS A 307 -16.33 -10.85 18.26
N ILE A 308 -17.12 -10.72 17.20
CA ILE A 308 -18.53 -10.33 17.29
C ILE A 308 -19.41 -11.57 17.12
N PRO A 309 -20.07 -12.10 18.17
CA PRO A 309 -20.65 -13.45 18.14
C PRO A 309 -21.64 -13.71 16.99
N TRP A 310 -22.59 -12.79 16.79
CA TRP A 310 -23.59 -12.92 15.73
C TRP A 310 -22.98 -12.85 14.33
N ALA A 311 -21.88 -12.12 14.15
CA ALA A 311 -21.17 -12.04 12.87
C ALA A 311 -20.31 -13.27 12.63
N THR A 312 -19.59 -13.75 13.66
CA THR A 312 -18.83 -15.01 13.63
C THR A 312 -19.73 -16.19 13.24
N GLU A 313 -20.93 -16.28 13.81
CA GLU A 313 -21.91 -17.30 13.42
C GLU A 313 -22.38 -17.11 11.97
N ALA A 314 -22.62 -15.87 11.53
CA ALA A 314 -23.06 -15.58 10.16
C ALA A 314 -22.00 -15.89 9.10
N PHE A 315 -20.74 -15.57 9.37
CA PHE A 315 -19.61 -15.84 8.46
C PHE A 315 -19.11 -17.29 8.56
N GLY A 316 -19.38 -17.98 9.67
CA GLY A 316 -18.93 -19.34 9.91
C GLY A 316 -17.43 -19.45 10.27
N CYS A 317 -16.79 -18.32 10.58
CA CYS A 317 -15.38 -18.24 10.98
C CYS A 317 -15.16 -17.14 12.02
N LEU A 318 -14.05 -17.24 12.77
CA LEU A 318 -13.55 -16.15 13.62
C LEU A 318 -12.86 -15.08 12.76
N PRO A 319 -12.73 -13.84 13.25
CA PRO A 319 -11.97 -12.82 12.54
C PRO A 319 -10.50 -13.25 12.43
N GLU A 320 -9.88 -12.99 11.28
CA GLU A 320 -8.45 -13.19 11.06
C GLU A 320 -7.61 -12.16 11.82
N ALA A 321 -8.15 -10.95 11.98
CA ALA A 321 -7.50 -9.87 12.71
C ALA A 321 -8.49 -9.01 13.49
N VAL A 322 -8.04 -8.54 14.66
CA VAL A 322 -8.68 -7.46 15.42
C VAL A 322 -7.68 -6.32 15.58
N ASN A 323 -7.97 -5.17 14.97
CA ASN A 323 -7.06 -4.03 15.02
C ASN A 323 -7.63 -2.91 15.88
N LEU A 324 -6.74 -2.20 16.54
CA LEU A 324 -7.03 -1.01 17.32
C LEU A 324 -6.45 0.21 16.60
N TRP A 325 -7.24 1.27 16.57
CA TRP A 325 -6.91 2.52 15.90
C TRP A 325 -6.94 3.67 16.90
N ILE A 326 -5.87 4.46 16.99
CA ILE A 326 -5.86 5.71 17.78
C ILE A 326 -5.28 6.83 16.93
N GLY A 327 -6.08 7.85 16.64
CA GLY A 327 -5.69 8.99 15.83
C GLY A 327 -6.37 10.28 16.23
N ASN A 328 -6.22 11.31 15.38
CA ASN A 328 -6.91 12.59 15.48
C ASN A 328 -7.42 13.02 14.10
N GLU A 329 -8.02 14.21 14.01
CA GLU A 329 -8.67 14.73 12.79
C GLU A 329 -7.74 14.95 11.59
N LYS A 330 -6.42 14.95 11.80
CA LYS A 330 -5.42 15.19 10.76
C LYS A 330 -5.04 13.91 10.02
N ALA A 331 -5.19 12.74 10.63
CA ALA A 331 -4.90 11.46 10.00
C ALA A 331 -6.09 11.01 9.13
N VAL A 332 -5.82 10.75 7.86
CA VAL A 332 -6.80 10.42 6.82
C VAL A 332 -6.33 9.18 6.05
N THR A 333 -7.25 8.25 5.82
CA THR A 333 -7.00 7.06 5.00
C THR A 333 -7.57 7.29 3.60
N SER A 334 -6.71 7.19 2.59
CA SER A 334 -7.09 7.39 1.18
C SER A 334 -8.02 6.28 0.67
N PHE A 335 -8.62 6.48 -0.52
CA PHE A 335 -9.49 5.45 -1.10
C PHE A 335 -8.74 4.15 -1.37
N HIS A 336 -9.24 3.06 -0.78
CA HIS A 336 -8.78 1.70 -1.03
C HIS A 336 -9.94 0.72 -0.81
N LYS A 337 -9.72 -0.56 -1.09
CA LYS A 337 -10.65 -1.65 -0.79
C LYS A 337 -9.91 -2.80 -0.13
N ASP A 338 -10.64 -3.54 0.70
CA ASP A 338 -10.13 -4.74 1.38
C ASP A 338 -10.83 -6.00 0.87
N HIS A 339 -10.15 -7.14 1.01
CA HIS A 339 -10.72 -8.47 0.81
C HIS A 339 -11.34 -9.03 2.11
N TYR A 340 -11.79 -8.14 3.00
CA TYR A 340 -12.33 -8.51 4.30
C TYR A 340 -13.76 -8.01 4.47
N GLU A 341 -14.60 -8.82 5.11
CA GLU A 341 -15.83 -8.35 5.73
C GLU A 341 -15.44 -7.64 7.03
N ASN A 342 -15.62 -6.32 7.06
CA ASN A 342 -15.09 -5.46 8.12
C ASN A 342 -16.22 -4.97 9.04
N LEU A 343 -16.12 -5.28 10.33
CA LEU A 343 -16.94 -4.66 11.36
C LEU A 343 -16.11 -3.59 12.08
N TYR A 344 -16.45 -2.32 11.85
CA TYR A 344 -15.70 -1.18 12.37
C TYR A 344 -16.46 -0.51 13.53
N ALA A 345 -16.01 -0.73 14.76
CA ALA A 345 -16.58 -0.23 16.00
C ALA A 345 -15.88 1.07 16.46
N VAL A 346 -16.61 2.16 16.65
CA VAL A 346 -16.06 3.39 17.24
C VAL A 346 -16.22 3.37 18.76
N ILE A 347 -15.12 3.60 19.48
CA ILE A 347 -15.07 3.60 20.95
C ILE A 347 -15.09 5.02 21.50
N ALA A 348 -14.34 5.93 20.87
CA ALA A 348 -14.27 7.34 21.25
C ALA A 348 -14.11 8.22 20.01
N GLY A 349 -14.71 9.41 20.04
CA GLY A 349 -14.74 10.33 18.90
C GLY A 349 -15.70 9.86 17.82
N GLU A 350 -15.38 10.21 16.56
CA GLU A 350 -16.20 9.87 15.40
C GLU A 350 -15.33 9.41 14.22
N LYS A 351 -15.88 8.55 13.37
CA LYS A 351 -15.28 8.16 12.08
C LYS A 351 -16.22 8.54 10.94
N HIS A 352 -15.68 9.19 9.91
CA HIS A 352 -16.43 9.63 8.74
C HIS A 352 -15.98 8.83 7.52
N PHE A 353 -16.89 8.03 6.97
CA PHE A 353 -16.63 7.19 5.81
C PHE A 353 -17.27 7.78 4.56
N THR A 354 -16.50 7.82 3.48
CA THR A 354 -16.97 7.99 2.12
C THR A 354 -16.80 6.67 1.39
N LEU A 355 -17.88 6.10 0.89
CA LEU A 355 -17.97 4.74 0.39
C LEU A 355 -18.43 4.73 -1.07
N LEU A 356 -17.80 3.87 -1.86
CA LEU A 356 -18.20 3.55 -3.22
C LEU A 356 -18.32 2.02 -3.34
N PRO A 357 -19.41 1.50 -3.93
CA PRO A 357 -19.55 0.06 -4.13
C PRO A 357 -18.48 -0.45 -5.11
N PRO A 358 -18.19 -1.77 -5.13
CA PRO A 358 -17.18 -2.35 -6.01
C PRO A 358 -17.38 -2.01 -7.50
N THR A 359 -18.64 -1.83 -7.92
CA THR A 359 -19.02 -1.46 -9.29
C THR A 359 -18.57 -0.06 -9.73
N ASP A 360 -18.11 0.78 -8.81
CA ASP A 360 -17.69 2.16 -9.07
C ASP A 360 -16.20 2.32 -9.35
N ILE A 361 -15.47 1.20 -9.53
CA ILE A 361 -14.02 1.21 -9.75
C ILE A 361 -13.56 2.15 -10.87
N HIS A 362 -14.36 2.31 -11.95
CA HIS A 362 -14.04 3.21 -13.07
C HIS A 362 -14.00 4.69 -12.69
N ARG A 363 -14.55 5.03 -11.52
CA ARG A 363 -14.58 6.40 -10.97
C ARG A 363 -13.37 6.71 -10.10
N LEU A 364 -12.56 5.72 -9.72
CA LEU A 364 -11.42 5.89 -8.81
C LEU A 364 -10.08 6.12 -9.50
N TYR A 365 -10.05 5.99 -10.83
CA TYR A 365 -8.84 6.21 -11.64
C TYR A 365 -7.64 5.44 -11.07
N ILE A 366 -7.80 4.14 -10.88
CA ILE A 366 -6.73 3.27 -10.38
C ILE A 366 -5.57 3.29 -11.36
N LYS A 367 -4.34 3.53 -10.87
CA LYS A 367 -3.12 3.54 -11.66
C LYS A 367 -1.98 2.86 -10.91
N GLU A 368 -1.00 2.37 -11.65
CA GLU A 368 0.25 1.85 -11.11
C GLU A 368 1.16 3.00 -10.65
N TYR A 369 1.51 3.00 -9.37
CA TYR A 369 2.42 3.98 -8.77
C TYR A 369 3.68 3.30 -8.25
N PRO A 370 4.88 3.87 -8.47
CA PRO A 370 6.08 3.39 -7.83
C PRO A 370 5.98 3.55 -6.31
N CYS A 371 6.34 2.51 -5.57
CA CYS A 371 6.33 2.52 -4.10
C CYS A 371 7.47 3.37 -3.54
N ALA A 372 7.15 4.11 -2.50
CA ALA A 372 8.07 4.86 -1.67
C ALA A 372 7.63 4.78 -0.20
N HIS A 373 8.51 5.15 0.71
CA HIS A 373 8.22 5.27 2.13
C HIS A 373 8.76 6.60 2.66
N TYR A 374 8.14 7.10 3.72
CA TYR A 374 8.68 8.23 4.45
C TYR A 374 9.79 7.79 5.40
N GLU A 375 10.88 8.53 5.39
CA GLU A 375 11.98 8.46 6.35
C GLU A 375 12.10 9.78 7.13
N LYS A 376 12.65 9.71 8.34
CA LYS A 376 12.84 10.89 9.20
C LYS A 376 14.32 11.22 9.34
N CYS A 377 14.75 12.27 8.66
CA CYS A 377 16.13 12.77 8.70
C CYS A 377 16.15 14.15 9.38
N GLU A 378 16.89 14.28 10.49
CA GLU A 378 17.04 15.55 11.24
C GLU A 378 15.69 16.22 11.59
N GLY A 379 14.68 15.41 11.90
CA GLY A 379 13.33 15.89 12.25
C GLY A 379 12.45 16.30 11.06
N LYS A 380 12.90 16.07 9.81
CA LYS A 380 12.12 16.31 8.59
C LYS A 380 11.77 15.00 7.90
N PHE A 381 10.61 14.97 7.27
CA PHE A 381 10.20 13.85 6.43
C PHE A 381 10.85 13.95 5.05
N VAL A 382 11.47 12.86 4.63
CA VAL A 382 12.02 12.66 3.29
C VAL A 382 11.31 11.46 2.68
N ILE A 383 11.00 11.51 1.39
CA ILE A 383 10.41 10.37 0.68
C ILE A 383 11.52 9.60 -0.03
N GLU A 384 11.60 8.30 0.24
CA GLU A 384 12.57 7.40 -0.38
C GLU A 384 11.86 6.34 -1.21
N GLN A 385 12.19 6.27 -2.50
CA GLN A 385 11.66 5.26 -3.39
C GLN A 385 12.20 3.87 -3.03
N GLU A 386 11.32 2.88 -2.95
CA GLU A 386 11.70 1.50 -2.66
C GLU A 386 12.61 0.91 -3.74
N LYS A 387 13.56 0.07 -3.30
CA LYS A 387 14.49 -0.66 -4.17
C LYS A 387 14.46 -2.15 -3.83
N PRO A 388 14.21 -3.06 -4.80
CA PRO A 388 13.88 -2.79 -6.19
C PRO A 388 12.55 -2.04 -6.34
N VAL A 389 12.39 -1.30 -7.44
CA VAL A 389 11.16 -0.52 -7.69
C VAL A 389 10.00 -1.48 -7.83
N LYS A 390 9.02 -1.34 -6.95
CA LYS A 390 7.73 -2.03 -7.01
C LYS A 390 6.67 -1.02 -7.44
N PHE A 391 5.66 -1.51 -8.14
CA PHE A 391 4.49 -0.73 -8.50
C PHE A 391 3.27 -1.34 -7.82
N ILE A 392 2.36 -0.48 -7.37
CA ILE A 392 1.07 -0.93 -6.90
C ILE A 392 -0.07 -0.13 -7.56
N PRO A 393 -1.21 -0.80 -7.84
CA PRO A 393 -2.42 -0.12 -8.26
C PRO A 393 -3.04 0.63 -7.07
N TRP A 394 -3.23 1.94 -7.19
CA TRP A 394 -3.87 2.76 -6.16
C TRP A 394 -4.83 3.79 -6.72
N ALA A 395 -5.81 4.22 -5.91
CA ALA A 395 -6.77 5.25 -6.31
C ALA A 395 -6.11 6.62 -6.41
N SER A 396 -6.34 7.31 -7.52
CA SER A 396 -5.82 8.66 -7.75
C SER A 396 -6.68 9.76 -7.12
N VAL A 397 -7.92 9.43 -6.74
CA VAL A 397 -8.95 10.41 -6.39
C VAL A 397 -8.87 10.76 -4.92
N ASP A 398 -8.73 12.05 -4.63
CA ASP A 398 -9.04 12.62 -3.32
C ASP A 398 -10.50 13.11 -3.32
N PRO A 399 -11.38 12.59 -2.45
CA PRO A 399 -12.75 13.06 -2.33
C PRO A 399 -12.88 14.46 -1.71
N TYR A 400 -11.86 14.94 -1.00
CA TYR A 400 -11.84 16.21 -0.27
C TYR A 400 -10.59 17.05 -0.60
N PRO A 401 -10.34 17.37 -1.88
CA PRO A 401 -9.18 18.17 -2.25
C PRO A 401 -9.27 19.56 -1.60
N PRO A 402 -8.13 20.23 -1.33
CA PRO A 402 -8.11 21.63 -0.92
C PRO A 402 -8.98 22.50 -1.84
N ALA A 403 -9.62 23.53 -1.28
CA ALA A 403 -10.61 24.34 -2.01
C ALA A 403 -10.03 24.98 -3.28
N GLU A 404 -8.76 25.38 -3.21
CA GLU A 404 -7.96 25.92 -4.31
C GLU A 404 -7.68 24.91 -5.44
N LEU A 405 -7.65 23.61 -5.13
CA LEU A 405 -7.40 22.53 -6.10
C LEU A 405 -8.70 21.87 -6.58
N LEU A 406 -9.86 22.22 -6.03
CA LEU A 406 -11.14 21.56 -6.34
C LEU A 406 -11.50 21.65 -7.83
N SER A 407 -11.28 22.79 -8.48
CA SER A 407 -11.57 22.96 -9.92
C SER A 407 -10.68 22.07 -10.79
N GLU A 408 -9.40 21.96 -10.43
CA GLU A 408 -8.45 21.08 -11.10
C GLU A 408 -8.81 19.60 -10.87
N ALA A 409 -9.12 19.22 -9.63
CA ALA A 409 -9.56 17.87 -9.29
C ALA A 409 -10.82 17.46 -10.05
N ARG A 410 -11.81 18.36 -10.18
CA ARG A 410 -13.03 18.13 -10.98
C ARG A 410 -12.73 17.93 -12.47
N PHE A 411 -11.75 18.67 -12.99
CA PHE A 411 -11.31 18.53 -14.38
C PHE A 411 -10.51 17.24 -14.60
N LYS A 412 -9.66 16.85 -13.64
CA LYS A 412 -8.81 15.65 -13.70
C LYS A 412 -9.60 14.36 -13.47
N PHE A 413 -10.63 14.41 -12.62
CA PHE A 413 -11.41 13.24 -12.19
C PHE A 413 -12.94 13.40 -12.40
N PRO A 414 -13.40 13.72 -13.62
CA PRO A 414 -14.81 14.02 -13.88
C PRO A 414 -15.77 12.86 -13.57
N LYS A 415 -15.36 11.60 -13.76
CA LYS A 415 -16.19 10.41 -13.47
C LYS A 415 -16.53 10.29 -11.97
N TYR A 416 -15.61 10.73 -11.10
CA TYR A 416 -15.88 10.80 -9.68
C TYR A 416 -16.83 11.98 -9.37
N PHE A 417 -16.41 13.20 -9.71
CA PHE A 417 -17.07 14.43 -9.26
C PHE A 417 -18.42 14.73 -9.94
N ASN A 418 -18.66 14.20 -11.14
CA ASN A 418 -19.91 14.36 -11.88
C ASN A 418 -20.80 13.11 -11.84
N GLY A 419 -20.28 11.99 -11.32
CA GLY A 419 -21.01 10.74 -11.20
C GLY A 419 -21.99 10.71 -10.01
N PRO A 420 -22.61 9.55 -9.75
CA PRO A 420 -23.55 9.39 -8.64
C PRO A 420 -22.92 9.76 -7.29
N LYS A 421 -23.73 10.30 -6.37
CA LYS A 421 -23.21 10.64 -5.04
C LYS A 421 -22.58 9.39 -4.37
N PRO A 422 -21.37 9.52 -3.80
CA PRO A 422 -20.83 8.50 -2.90
C PRO A 422 -21.78 8.26 -1.74
N PHE A 423 -21.73 7.06 -1.16
CA PHE A 423 -22.40 6.82 0.11
C PHE A 423 -21.56 7.43 1.23
N THR A 424 -22.18 8.13 2.16
CA THR A 424 -21.44 8.75 3.27
C THR A 424 -22.10 8.41 4.60
N CYS A 425 -21.29 8.15 5.63
CA CYS A 425 -21.79 7.99 6.97
C CYS A 425 -20.78 8.45 8.02
N THR A 426 -21.30 8.88 9.18
CA THR A 426 -20.51 9.18 10.38
C THR A 426 -20.89 8.16 11.45
N LEU A 427 -19.92 7.43 11.95
CA LEU A 427 -20.08 6.57 13.13
C LEU A 427 -19.79 7.39 14.39
N GLN A 428 -20.68 7.24 15.35
CA GLN A 428 -20.53 7.76 16.71
C GLN A 428 -19.93 6.69 17.63
N ALA A 429 -19.38 7.10 18.77
CA ALA A 429 -18.99 6.16 19.82
C ALA A 429 -20.15 5.23 20.21
N GLY A 430 -19.89 3.92 20.27
CA GLY A 430 -20.89 2.87 20.49
C GLY A 430 -21.51 2.27 19.23
N GLU A 431 -21.15 2.76 18.04
CA GLU A 431 -21.69 2.27 16.76
C GLU A 431 -20.70 1.36 16.04
N ILE A 432 -21.24 0.34 15.35
CA ILE A 432 -20.50 -0.51 14.41
C ILE A 432 -20.95 -0.18 12.98
N LEU A 433 -20.01 -0.02 12.06
CA LEU A 433 -20.27 -0.12 10.61
C LEU A 433 -19.92 -1.51 10.15
N TYR A 434 -20.87 -2.20 9.54
CA TYR A 434 -20.55 -3.27 8.62
C TYR A 434 -20.15 -2.65 7.28
N LEU A 435 -18.86 -2.75 6.97
CA LEU A 435 -18.24 -2.37 5.71
C LEU A 435 -17.98 -3.66 4.92
N PRO A 436 -18.78 -3.94 3.87
CA PRO A 436 -18.67 -5.19 3.14
C PRO A 436 -17.35 -5.30 2.38
N SER A 437 -16.91 -6.53 2.13
CA SER A 437 -15.74 -6.79 1.29
C SER A 437 -15.82 -6.08 -0.07
N LEU A 438 -14.64 -5.68 -0.57
CA LEU A 438 -14.41 -4.97 -1.83
C LEU A 438 -14.98 -3.55 -1.93
N TRP A 439 -15.67 -3.03 -0.92
CA TRP A 439 -16.13 -1.65 -0.92
C TRP A 439 -14.96 -0.69 -0.83
N PHE A 440 -14.93 0.27 -1.75
CA PHE A 440 -13.94 1.33 -1.71
C PHE A 440 -14.33 2.33 -0.63
N HIS A 441 -13.38 2.67 0.22
CA HIS A 441 -13.64 3.51 1.36
C HIS A 441 -12.49 4.49 1.61
N HIS A 442 -12.88 5.72 1.95
CA HIS A 442 -12.00 6.78 2.41
C HIS A 442 -12.45 7.21 3.81
N VAL A 443 -11.50 7.37 4.73
CA VAL A 443 -11.81 7.51 6.15
C VAL A 443 -11.18 8.78 6.71
N ARG A 444 -12.03 9.64 7.30
CA ARG A 444 -11.62 10.75 8.17
C ARG A 444 -12.11 10.49 9.58
N GLN A 445 -11.69 11.31 10.53
CA GLN A 445 -12.08 11.15 11.93
C GLN A 445 -12.18 12.49 12.63
N SER A 446 -12.93 12.54 13.72
CA SER A 446 -13.02 13.70 14.62
C SER A 446 -12.77 13.24 16.05
N PRO A 447 -11.82 13.86 16.77
CA PRO A 447 -11.49 13.44 18.13
C PRO A 447 -12.61 13.77 19.11
N ASP A 448 -12.62 13.06 20.22
CA ASP A 448 -13.42 13.40 21.38
C ASP A 448 -12.79 14.53 22.22
N LEU A 449 -13.34 14.76 23.41
CA LEU A 449 -12.93 15.86 24.29
C LEU A 449 -11.51 15.72 24.86
N GLU A 450 -10.89 14.53 24.87
CA GLU A 450 -9.46 14.41 25.22
C GLU A 450 -8.55 14.28 24.01
N GLY A 451 -9.03 14.68 22.82
CA GLY A 451 -8.21 14.91 21.63
C GLY A 451 -7.89 13.66 20.82
N ARG A 452 -8.62 12.55 21.00
CA ARG A 452 -8.40 11.32 20.24
C ARG A 452 -9.67 10.74 19.62
N THR A 453 -9.51 10.01 18.54
CA THR A 453 -10.48 9.04 18.05
C THR A 453 -9.95 7.65 18.33
N ILE A 454 -10.79 6.76 18.88
CA ILE A 454 -10.43 5.36 19.12
C ILE A 454 -11.46 4.46 18.45
N ALA A 455 -10.98 3.44 17.73
CA ALA A 455 -11.83 2.42 17.13
C ALA A 455 -11.21 1.04 17.23
N LEU A 456 -12.05 0.02 17.19
CA LEU A 456 -11.68 -1.37 16.95
C LEU A 456 -12.29 -1.82 15.63
N ASN A 457 -11.58 -2.66 14.88
CA ASN A 457 -12.19 -3.31 13.73
C ASN A 457 -11.88 -4.81 13.70
N PHE A 458 -12.83 -5.59 13.17
CA PHE A 458 -12.75 -7.03 13.05
C PHE A 458 -12.79 -7.40 11.58
N TRP A 459 -11.72 -8.04 11.10
CA TRP A 459 -11.61 -8.51 9.73
C TRP A 459 -11.91 -10.01 9.66
N TYR A 460 -12.96 -10.36 8.94
CA TYR A 460 -13.25 -11.73 8.55
C TYR A 460 -12.90 -11.87 7.07
N ASP A 461 -12.14 -12.89 6.70
CA ASP A 461 -11.81 -13.11 5.28
C ASP A 461 -13.10 -13.24 4.47
N MET A 462 -13.10 -12.64 3.27
CA MET A 462 -14.26 -12.69 2.41
C MET A 462 -14.46 -14.10 1.86
N GLN A 463 -15.70 -14.43 1.52
CA GLN A 463 -15.95 -15.60 0.69
C GLN A 463 -15.57 -15.25 -0.76
N PHE A 464 -14.58 -15.95 -1.32
CA PHE A 464 -14.16 -15.82 -2.72
C PHE A 464 -15.18 -16.49 -3.67
N ASP A 465 -16.38 -15.91 -3.72
CA ASP A 465 -17.54 -16.40 -4.46
C ASP A 465 -17.71 -15.71 -5.82
N ILE A 466 -18.92 -15.81 -6.39
CA ILE A 466 -19.25 -15.20 -7.68
C ILE A 466 -19.10 -13.67 -7.69
N LYS A 467 -19.28 -12.98 -6.56
CA LYS A 467 -19.12 -11.52 -6.46
C LYS A 467 -17.66 -11.13 -6.68
N TYR A 468 -16.73 -11.88 -6.09
CA TYR A 468 -15.30 -11.70 -6.31
C TYR A 468 -14.91 -11.91 -7.78
N ALA A 469 -15.43 -12.97 -8.41
CA ALA A 469 -15.18 -13.24 -9.82
C ALA A 469 -15.70 -12.11 -10.74
N TYR A 470 -16.90 -11.59 -10.47
CA TYR A 470 -17.46 -10.47 -11.23
C TYR A 470 -16.71 -9.16 -11.00
N HIS A 471 -16.29 -8.87 -9.77
CA HIS A 471 -15.47 -7.71 -9.45
C HIS A 471 -14.15 -7.74 -10.24
N ASN A 472 -13.42 -8.86 -10.19
CA ASN A 472 -12.18 -9.02 -10.94
C ASN A 472 -12.37 -8.92 -12.46
N PHE A 473 -13.48 -9.47 -12.97
CA PHE A 473 -13.83 -9.31 -14.38
C PHE A 473 -14.02 -7.83 -14.74
N LEU A 474 -14.81 -7.09 -13.96
CA LEU A 474 -15.04 -5.66 -14.15
C LEU A 474 -13.73 -4.85 -14.05
N GLU A 475 -12.94 -5.10 -13.01
CA GLU A 475 -11.63 -4.47 -12.81
C GLU A 475 -10.71 -4.72 -14.01
N SER A 476 -10.64 -5.95 -14.52
CA SER A 476 -9.83 -6.28 -15.68
C SER A 476 -10.28 -5.60 -16.98
N LEU A 477 -11.56 -5.25 -17.09
CA LEU A 477 -12.10 -4.50 -18.22
C LEU A 477 -11.77 -3.01 -18.10
N ILE A 478 -11.84 -2.46 -16.89
CA ILE A 478 -11.62 -1.03 -16.63
C ILE A 478 -10.14 -0.67 -16.64
N VAL A 479 -9.27 -1.47 -16.01
CA VAL A 479 -7.83 -1.17 -15.90
C VAL A 479 -7.10 -1.31 -17.25
N LYS A 480 -7.67 -2.06 -18.21
CA LYS A 480 -7.11 -2.20 -19.56
C LYS A 480 -7.48 -1.06 -20.53
N LEU A 481 -8.39 -0.17 -20.12
CA LEU A 481 -8.83 1.00 -20.88
C LEU A 481 -8.05 2.24 -20.46
#